data_AF-A0AAW3GNE3-F1
#
_entry.id   AF-A0AAW3GNE3-F1
#
_cell.length_a   1.000
_cell.length_b   1.000
_cell.length_c   1.000
_cell.angle_alpha   90.00
_cell.angle_beta   90.00
_cell.angle_gamma   90.00
#
_symmetry.space_group_name_H-M   'P 1'
#
loop_
_entity.id
_entity.type
_entity.pdbx_description
1 polymer ?
#
loop_
_entity_poly.entity_id
_entity_poly.type
_entity_poly.pdbx_seq_one_letter_code
_entity_poly.pdbx_strand_id
1 'polypeptide(L)'
;MKAIRIAIDGPASSGKSTVAKIIAKNLGYTYLDTGAMYRSATYIALKKGYHKEDVNLILQELAERPISFKKAADGSQLVFLGDQDVTMAIRQNDVTNNVSWVSALPEIREELVKQQRRIARTGAIIMDGRDIGTVVLPDAELKIFLIASVEERAQRRYQENIEKGIATDFDTLKTEIAARDYKDSHRQVSPLKAADDAIIFDTTGITISAVVQFIQEKAEKIIDMA
;
A
#
# COMPACT_ATOMS: atom_id res chain seq x y z
N MET A 1 -22.23 -0.25 15.82
CA MET A 1 -20.77 -0.45 15.92
C MET A 1 -20.09 0.82 15.47
N LYS A 2 -19.16 1.36 16.27
CA LYS A 2 -18.39 2.52 15.85
C LYS A 2 -17.53 2.17 14.64
N ALA A 3 -17.53 3.05 13.65
CA ALA A 3 -16.67 2.94 12.48
C ALA A 3 -15.28 3.46 12.83
N ILE A 4 -14.26 2.59 12.81
CA ILE A 4 -12.87 2.98 13.08
C ILE A 4 -12.04 3.04 11.79
N ARG A 5 -10.88 3.69 11.86
CA ARG A 5 -9.86 3.73 10.81
C ARG A 5 -8.68 2.85 11.23
N ILE A 6 -8.30 1.94 10.35
CA ILE A 6 -7.21 1.00 10.58
C ILE A 6 -6.07 1.32 9.60
N ALA A 7 -4.89 1.65 10.13
CA ALA A 7 -3.68 1.85 9.35
C ALA A 7 -2.81 0.59 9.42
N ILE A 8 -2.39 0.06 8.27
CA ILE A 8 -1.42 -1.04 8.18
C ILE A 8 -0.20 -0.58 7.37
N ASP A 9 0.91 -0.33 8.05
CA ASP A 9 2.19 0.07 7.47
C ASP A 9 3.22 -1.05 7.52
N GLY A 10 4.31 -0.89 6.77
CA GLY A 10 5.41 -1.86 6.73
C GLY A 10 6.08 -1.98 5.35
N PRO A 11 7.23 -2.67 5.25
CA PRO A 11 8.07 -2.75 4.07
C PRO A 11 7.40 -3.47 2.90
N ALA A 12 8.02 -3.44 1.71
CA ALA A 12 7.47 -4.13 0.54
C ALA A 12 7.30 -5.64 0.82
N SER A 13 6.23 -6.24 0.29
CA SER A 13 5.97 -7.69 0.39
C SER A 13 5.81 -8.25 1.82
N SER A 14 5.49 -7.42 2.82
CA SER A 14 5.21 -7.89 4.20
C SER A 14 3.81 -8.49 4.42
N GLY A 15 3.01 -8.70 3.37
CA GLY A 15 1.66 -9.30 3.47
C GLY A 15 0.51 -8.33 3.80
N LYS A 16 0.80 -7.02 3.94
CA LYS A 16 -0.18 -5.98 4.32
C LYS A 16 -1.45 -6.00 3.49
N SER A 17 -1.34 -5.96 2.16
CA SER A 17 -2.50 -5.84 1.28
C SER A 17 -3.42 -7.06 1.39
N THR A 18 -2.85 -8.26 1.56
CA THR A 18 -3.63 -9.50 1.75
C THR A 18 -4.38 -9.46 3.07
N VAL A 19 -3.68 -9.16 4.16
CA VAL A 19 -4.25 -9.05 5.51
C VAL A 19 -5.33 -7.98 5.58
N ALA A 20 -5.05 -6.79 5.03
CA ALA A 20 -5.96 -5.66 5.00
C ALA A 20 -7.26 -5.98 4.26
N LYS A 21 -7.19 -6.65 3.09
CA LYS A 21 -8.38 -7.07 2.34
C LYS A 21 -9.25 -8.05 3.10
N ILE A 22 -8.65 -9.03 3.77
CA ILE A 22 -9.39 -10.04 4.54
C ILE A 22 -10.11 -9.36 5.71
N ILE A 23 -9.41 -8.52 6.47
CA ILE A 23 -9.99 -7.80 7.60
C ILE A 23 -11.08 -6.82 7.13
N ALA A 24 -10.85 -6.09 6.02
CA ALA A 24 -11.86 -5.22 5.42
C ALA A 24 -13.15 -5.98 5.12
N LYS A 25 -13.02 -7.15 4.49
CA LYS A 25 -14.16 -8.01 4.16
C LYS A 25 -14.88 -8.49 5.41
N ASN A 26 -14.14 -8.94 6.43
CA ASN A 26 -14.71 -9.45 7.67
C ASN A 26 -15.47 -8.37 8.46
N LEU A 27 -14.95 -7.14 8.49
CA LEU A 27 -15.57 -6.02 9.20
C LEU A 27 -16.60 -5.24 8.36
N GLY A 28 -16.73 -5.54 7.06
CA GLY A 28 -17.54 -4.73 6.13
C GLY A 28 -16.96 -3.33 5.88
N TYR A 29 -15.65 -3.17 6.00
CA TYR A 29 -14.95 -1.90 5.85
C TYR A 29 -14.47 -1.67 4.41
N THR A 30 -14.28 -0.40 4.06
CA THR A 30 -13.62 -0.02 2.81
C THR A 30 -12.14 -0.37 2.89
N TYR A 31 -11.60 -0.99 1.84
CA TYR A 31 -10.16 -1.23 1.70
C TYR A 31 -9.55 -0.24 0.69
N LEU A 32 -8.42 0.36 1.03
CA LEU A 32 -7.68 1.26 0.14
C LEU A 32 -6.18 0.88 0.05
N ASP A 33 -5.77 0.38 -1.13
CA ASP A 33 -4.37 0.15 -1.51
C ASP A 33 -3.71 1.49 -1.88
N THR A 34 -3.10 2.18 -0.91
CA THR A 34 -2.41 3.45 -1.20
C THR A 34 -1.21 3.25 -2.11
N GLY A 35 -0.58 2.06 -2.04
CA GLY A 35 0.53 1.70 -2.92
C GLY A 35 0.11 1.67 -4.39
N ALA A 36 -1.12 1.27 -4.69
CA ALA A 36 -1.65 1.32 -6.05
C ALA A 36 -1.75 2.76 -6.57
N MET A 37 -2.07 3.73 -5.71
CA MET A 37 -2.14 5.14 -6.12
C MET A 37 -0.78 5.66 -6.58
N TYR A 38 0.28 5.41 -5.78
CA TYR A 38 1.64 5.78 -6.15
C TYR A 38 2.14 5.03 -7.40
N ARG A 39 1.77 3.74 -7.54
CA ARG A 39 2.11 2.98 -8.75
C ARG A 39 1.35 3.48 -9.98
N SER A 40 0.13 4.00 -9.84
CA SER A 40 -0.59 4.66 -10.94
C SER A 40 0.09 5.95 -11.39
N ALA A 41 0.54 6.79 -10.45
CA ALA A 41 1.35 7.98 -10.78
C ALA A 41 2.67 7.59 -11.48
N THR A 42 3.30 6.50 -11.02
CA THR A 42 4.52 5.96 -11.63
C THR A 42 4.28 5.43 -13.03
N TYR A 43 3.16 4.73 -13.25
CA TYR A 43 2.76 4.23 -14.56
C TYR A 43 2.54 5.37 -15.56
N ILE A 44 1.92 6.48 -15.12
CA ILE A 44 1.80 7.70 -15.94
C ILE A 44 3.19 8.19 -16.35
N ALA A 45 4.09 8.37 -15.38
CA ALA A 45 5.43 8.88 -15.64
C ALA A 45 6.20 8.00 -16.64
N LEU A 46 6.19 6.68 -16.44
CA LEU A 46 6.87 5.74 -17.34
C LEU A 46 6.27 5.74 -18.74
N LYS A 47 4.92 5.70 -18.86
CA LYS A 47 4.24 5.67 -20.16
C LYS A 47 4.48 6.93 -21.00
N LYS A 48 4.72 8.06 -20.33
CA LYS A 48 4.95 9.36 -20.97
C LYS A 48 6.42 9.76 -21.08
N GLY A 49 7.33 8.98 -20.49
CA GLY A 49 8.75 9.31 -20.43
C GLY A 49 9.05 10.53 -19.54
N TYR A 50 8.24 10.76 -18.51
CA TYR A 50 8.43 11.86 -17.56
C TYR A 50 9.47 11.54 -16.50
N HIS A 51 10.16 12.57 -16.06
CA HIS A 51 11.19 12.52 -15.03
C HIS A 51 10.80 13.38 -13.82
N LYS A 52 11.71 13.50 -12.84
CA LYS A 52 11.46 14.23 -11.60
C LYS A 52 11.16 15.72 -11.85
N GLU A 53 11.73 16.30 -12.90
CA GLU A 53 11.52 17.68 -13.33
C GLU A 53 10.10 17.91 -13.88
N ASP A 54 9.44 16.84 -14.32
CA ASP A 54 8.11 16.87 -14.95
C ASP A 54 6.98 16.64 -13.95
N VAL A 55 7.22 16.87 -12.64
CA VAL A 55 6.25 16.63 -11.57
C VAL A 55 4.89 17.27 -11.86
N ASN A 56 4.89 18.48 -12.44
CA ASN A 56 3.67 19.20 -12.81
C ASN A 56 2.88 18.49 -13.92
N LEU A 57 3.55 17.82 -14.87
CA LEU A 57 2.89 17.06 -15.93
C LEU A 57 2.26 15.78 -15.38
N ILE A 58 2.92 15.12 -14.42
CA ILE A 58 2.35 13.96 -13.70
C ILE A 58 1.09 14.38 -12.93
N LEU A 59 1.13 15.51 -12.24
CA LEU A 59 -0.02 16.07 -11.52
C LEU A 59 -1.17 16.43 -12.47
N GLN A 60 -0.89 17.02 -13.62
CA GLN A 60 -1.90 17.33 -14.63
C GLN A 60 -2.61 16.05 -15.12
N GLU A 61 -1.85 15.00 -15.45
CA GLU A 61 -2.44 13.72 -15.86
C GLU A 61 -3.28 13.08 -14.74
N LEU A 62 -2.87 13.20 -13.48
CA LEU A 62 -3.66 12.72 -12.33
C LEU A 62 -4.96 13.51 -12.14
N ALA A 63 -4.96 14.81 -12.46
CA ALA A 63 -6.15 15.65 -12.41
C ALA A 63 -7.12 15.33 -13.56
N GLU A 64 -6.61 15.13 -14.77
CA GLU A 64 -7.40 14.76 -15.95
C GLU A 64 -7.93 13.32 -15.89
N ARG A 65 -7.14 12.40 -15.31
CA ARG A 65 -7.46 10.97 -15.20
C ARG A 65 -7.38 10.54 -13.73
N PRO A 66 -8.38 10.88 -12.91
CA PRO A 66 -8.34 10.58 -11.49
C PRO A 66 -8.23 9.07 -11.23
N ILE A 67 -7.49 8.72 -10.18
CA ILE A 67 -7.38 7.34 -9.71
C ILE A 67 -8.71 6.95 -9.07
N SER A 68 -9.28 5.82 -9.50
CA SER A 68 -10.47 5.25 -8.88
C SER A 68 -10.32 3.76 -8.63
N PHE A 69 -11.06 3.28 -7.63
CA PHE A 69 -11.07 1.88 -7.23
C PHE A 69 -12.47 1.31 -7.46
N LYS A 70 -12.53 0.13 -8.06
CA LYS A 70 -13.77 -0.64 -8.23
C LYS A 70 -13.58 -2.05 -7.68
N LYS A 71 -14.69 -2.72 -7.39
CA LYS A 71 -14.68 -4.13 -6.96
C LYS A 71 -15.07 -5.00 -8.14
N ALA A 72 -14.23 -5.97 -8.48
CA ALA A 72 -14.54 -7.00 -9.46
C ALA A 72 -15.56 -8.01 -8.91
N ALA A 73 -16.10 -8.86 -9.78
CA ALA A 73 -17.07 -9.90 -9.40
C ALA A 73 -16.49 -10.91 -8.40
N ASP A 74 -15.21 -11.23 -8.51
CA ASP A 74 -14.46 -12.10 -7.58
C ASP A 74 -14.11 -11.40 -6.25
N GLY A 75 -14.49 -10.13 -6.10
CA GLY A 75 -14.20 -9.31 -4.94
C GLY A 75 -12.81 -8.67 -4.91
N SER A 76 -11.99 -8.91 -5.94
CA SER A 76 -10.69 -8.25 -6.09
C SER A 76 -10.88 -6.75 -6.38
N GLN A 77 -9.86 -5.96 -6.04
CA GLN A 77 -9.89 -4.51 -6.25
C GLN A 77 -9.25 -4.18 -7.61
N LEU A 78 -10.03 -3.55 -8.47
CA LEU A 78 -9.59 -2.98 -9.74
C LEU A 78 -9.16 -1.53 -9.54
N VAL A 79 -8.16 -1.09 -10.30
CA VAL A 79 -7.59 0.25 -10.24
C VAL A 79 -7.68 0.88 -11.62
N PHE A 80 -8.26 2.07 -11.68
CA PHE A 80 -8.47 2.81 -12.93
C PHE A 80 -7.76 4.16 -12.90
N LEU A 81 -7.32 4.60 -14.08
CA LEU A 81 -6.93 5.98 -14.37
C LEU A 81 -7.95 6.57 -15.35
N GLY A 82 -8.85 7.42 -14.86
CA GLY A 82 -10.07 7.76 -15.60
C GLY A 82 -10.87 6.48 -15.88
N ASP A 83 -11.08 6.16 -17.16
CA ASP A 83 -11.77 4.94 -17.59
C ASP A 83 -10.83 3.78 -17.94
N GLN A 84 -9.51 4.00 -17.91
CA GLN A 84 -8.53 2.97 -18.25
C GLN A 84 -8.28 2.03 -17.05
N ASP A 85 -8.56 0.73 -17.20
CA ASP A 85 -8.11 -0.27 -16.23
C ASP A 85 -6.59 -0.39 -16.29
N VAL A 86 -5.94 -0.14 -15.15
CA VAL A 86 -4.47 -0.23 -14.99
C VAL A 86 -4.07 -1.26 -13.94
N THR A 87 -5.01 -2.09 -13.48
CA THR A 87 -4.83 -3.06 -12.39
C THR A 87 -3.59 -3.93 -12.57
N MET A 88 -3.39 -4.52 -13.76
CA MET A 88 -2.23 -5.36 -14.02
C MET A 88 -0.98 -4.55 -14.40
N ALA A 89 -1.15 -3.43 -15.09
CA ALA A 89 -0.06 -2.59 -15.55
C ALA A 89 0.74 -2.00 -14.37
N ILE A 90 0.05 -1.51 -13.33
CA ILE A 90 0.71 -0.92 -12.16
C ILE A 90 1.44 -1.94 -11.28
N ARG A 91 1.33 -3.24 -11.56
CA ARG A 91 1.94 -4.34 -10.78
C ARG A 91 3.14 -4.97 -11.47
N GLN A 92 3.47 -4.52 -12.68
CA GLN A 92 4.65 -4.95 -13.42
C GLN A 92 5.94 -4.51 -12.72
N ASN A 93 7.05 -5.20 -13.04
CA ASN A 93 8.34 -4.99 -12.38
C ASN A 93 8.91 -3.60 -12.67
N ASP A 94 8.75 -3.08 -13.87
CA ASP A 94 9.16 -1.72 -14.26
C ASP A 94 8.51 -0.65 -13.36
N VAL A 95 7.20 -0.71 -13.14
CA VAL A 95 6.48 0.19 -12.25
C VAL A 95 6.93 0.00 -10.80
N THR A 96 7.05 -1.26 -10.37
CA THR A 96 7.43 -1.60 -8.99
C THR A 96 8.83 -1.10 -8.63
N ASN A 97 9.77 -1.16 -9.59
CA ASN A 97 11.15 -0.74 -9.41
C ASN A 97 11.32 0.80 -9.48
N ASN A 98 10.36 1.49 -10.10
CA ASN A 98 10.37 2.95 -10.26
C ASN A 98 9.47 3.70 -9.27
N VAL A 99 8.60 3.03 -8.52
CA VAL A 99 7.64 3.73 -7.63
C VAL A 99 8.32 4.57 -6.56
N SER A 100 9.51 4.17 -6.09
CA SER A 100 10.20 4.87 -5.00
C SER A 100 10.55 6.32 -5.37
N TRP A 101 10.99 6.62 -6.62
CA TRP A 101 11.34 8.00 -6.99
C TRP A 101 10.11 8.90 -7.09
N VAL A 102 9.02 8.40 -7.67
CA VAL A 102 7.76 9.15 -7.76
C VAL A 102 7.16 9.38 -6.38
N SER A 103 7.18 8.36 -5.52
CA SER A 103 6.66 8.46 -4.15
C SER A 103 7.50 9.35 -3.23
N ALA A 104 8.70 9.75 -3.65
CA ALA A 104 9.58 10.68 -2.95
C ALA A 104 9.34 12.15 -3.35
N LEU A 105 8.57 12.43 -4.42
CA LEU A 105 8.25 13.79 -4.86
C LEU A 105 7.19 14.43 -3.94
N PRO A 106 7.51 15.53 -3.22
CA PRO A 106 6.61 16.14 -2.24
C PRO A 106 5.22 16.49 -2.80
N GLU A 107 5.17 17.03 -4.00
CA GLU A 107 3.94 17.52 -4.64
C GLU A 107 3.00 16.37 -5.02
N ILE A 108 3.57 15.25 -5.48
CA ILE A 108 2.80 14.02 -5.72
C ILE A 108 2.26 13.47 -4.40
N ARG A 109 3.07 13.48 -3.35
CA ARG A 109 2.63 13.02 -2.02
C ARG A 109 1.50 13.88 -1.49
N GLU A 110 1.62 15.20 -1.57
CA GLU A 110 0.60 16.13 -1.10
C GLU A 110 -0.76 15.84 -1.74
N GLU A 111 -0.80 15.72 -3.06
CA GLU A 111 -2.04 15.45 -3.79
C GLU A 111 -2.61 14.06 -3.46
N LEU A 112 -1.77 13.01 -3.45
CA LEU A 112 -2.26 11.65 -3.16
C LEU A 112 -2.71 11.50 -1.70
N VAL A 113 -2.03 12.13 -0.73
CA VAL A 113 -2.44 12.14 0.69
C VAL A 113 -3.77 12.87 0.86
N LYS A 114 -3.98 13.99 0.16
CA LYS A 114 -5.27 14.70 0.15
C LYS A 114 -6.40 13.80 -0.35
N GLN A 115 -6.18 13.05 -1.43
CA GLN A 115 -7.15 12.09 -1.95
C GLN A 115 -7.42 10.94 -0.97
N GLN A 116 -6.37 10.36 -0.39
CA GLN A 116 -6.44 9.30 0.62
C GLN A 116 -7.28 9.72 1.83
N ARG A 117 -6.98 10.90 2.40
CA ARG A 117 -7.75 11.46 3.52
C ARG A 117 -9.19 11.72 3.15
N ARG A 118 -9.48 12.20 1.93
CA ARG A 118 -10.85 12.39 1.44
C ARG A 118 -11.63 11.07 1.45
N ILE A 119 -11.03 9.97 0.99
CA ILE A 119 -11.66 8.64 0.98
C ILE A 119 -11.89 8.14 2.41
N ALA A 120 -10.97 8.42 3.34
CA ALA A 120 -11.06 7.97 4.72
C ALA A 120 -12.05 8.75 5.62
N ARG A 121 -12.65 9.85 5.14
CA ARG A 121 -13.48 10.77 5.96
C ARG A 121 -14.67 10.10 6.65
N THR A 122 -15.27 9.09 6.03
CA THR A 122 -16.46 8.43 6.55
C THR A 122 -16.17 7.37 7.61
N GLY A 123 -14.89 7.14 7.96
CA GLY A 123 -14.49 6.02 8.81
C GLY A 123 -14.74 4.67 8.12
N ALA A 124 -14.75 3.59 8.91
CA ALA A 124 -14.95 2.20 8.45
C ALA A 124 -14.04 1.87 7.27
N ILE A 125 -12.75 2.15 7.44
CA ILE A 125 -11.75 2.02 6.39
C ILE A 125 -10.48 1.38 6.94
N ILE A 126 -9.88 0.54 6.12
CA ILE A 126 -8.55 0.00 6.32
C ILE A 126 -7.66 0.39 5.15
N MET A 127 -6.54 1.01 5.48
CA MET A 127 -5.58 1.55 4.52
C MET A 127 -4.24 0.87 4.72
N ASP A 128 -3.67 0.32 3.64
CA ASP A 128 -2.30 -0.20 3.67
C ASP A 128 -1.32 0.67 2.90
N GLY A 129 -0.11 0.85 3.47
CA GLY A 129 0.87 1.77 2.92
C GLY A 129 2.26 1.68 3.56
N ARG A 130 2.92 2.83 3.69
CA ARG A 130 4.26 2.99 4.30
C ARG A 130 4.27 4.00 5.45
N ASP A 131 3.38 4.97 5.39
CA ASP A 131 3.28 6.10 6.31
C ASP A 131 1.81 6.46 6.59
N ILE A 132 0.92 5.47 6.59
CA ILE A 132 -0.50 5.67 6.86
C ILE A 132 -0.69 6.16 8.30
N GLY A 133 -0.16 5.45 9.29
CA GLY A 133 -0.31 5.78 10.71
C GLY A 133 0.52 6.97 11.17
N THR A 134 1.51 7.40 10.40
CA THR A 134 2.39 8.55 10.73
C THR A 134 2.00 9.84 10.02
N VAL A 135 1.49 9.76 8.78
CA VAL A 135 1.24 10.94 7.94
C VAL A 135 -0.20 10.99 7.45
N VAL A 136 -0.72 9.92 6.87
CA VAL A 136 -2.04 9.99 6.21
C VAL A 136 -3.17 10.08 7.24
N LEU A 137 -3.16 9.17 8.21
CA LEU A 137 -4.11 9.00 9.30
C LEU A 137 -3.37 8.95 10.65
N PRO A 138 -2.74 10.07 11.08
CA PRO A 138 -2.06 10.14 12.37
C PRO A 138 -3.01 9.91 13.56
N ASP A 139 -4.32 10.07 13.36
CA ASP A 139 -5.34 9.84 14.38
C ASP A 139 -6.12 8.54 14.14
N ALA A 140 -5.60 7.60 13.35
CA ALA A 140 -6.22 6.28 13.17
C ALA A 140 -6.32 5.56 14.53
N GLU A 141 -7.49 4.99 14.81
CA GLU A 141 -7.77 4.32 16.09
C GLU A 141 -6.97 3.03 16.27
N LEU A 142 -6.62 2.35 15.17
CA LEU A 142 -5.72 1.20 15.18
C LEU A 142 -4.60 1.39 14.16
N LYS A 143 -3.35 1.28 14.62
CA LYS A 143 -2.15 1.34 13.78
C LYS A 143 -1.33 0.06 13.96
N ILE A 144 -1.08 -0.64 12.86
CA ILE A 144 -0.26 -1.84 12.82
C ILE A 144 0.94 -1.58 11.91
N PHE A 145 2.13 -1.95 12.35
CA PHE A 145 3.33 -1.94 11.54
C PHE A 145 3.84 -3.38 11.35
N LEU A 146 3.56 -3.96 10.19
CA LEU A 146 3.96 -5.33 9.87
C LEU A 146 5.42 -5.36 9.42
N ILE A 147 6.22 -6.21 10.06
CA ILE A 147 7.59 -6.53 9.62
C ILE A 147 7.71 -8.01 9.26
N ALA A 148 8.74 -8.33 8.50
CA ALA A 148 9.21 -9.69 8.23
C ALA A 148 10.63 -9.62 7.67
N SER A 149 11.38 -10.71 7.81
CA SER A 149 12.72 -10.80 7.21
C SER A 149 12.69 -10.54 5.70
N VAL A 150 13.78 -9.99 5.14
CA VAL A 150 13.88 -9.77 3.68
C VAL A 150 13.71 -11.09 2.93
N GLU A 151 14.29 -12.17 3.45
CA GLU A 151 14.19 -13.52 2.90
C GLU A 151 12.75 -14.00 2.78
N GLU A 152 11.99 -13.93 3.87
CA GLU A 152 10.57 -14.33 3.91
C GLU A 152 9.75 -13.51 2.91
N ARG A 153 10.01 -12.21 2.82
CA ARG A 153 9.30 -11.31 1.90
C ARG A 153 9.65 -11.58 0.44
N ALA A 154 10.91 -11.94 0.15
CA ALA A 154 11.35 -12.39 -1.16
C ALA A 154 10.66 -13.71 -1.54
N GLN A 155 10.60 -14.69 -0.63
CA GLN A 155 9.93 -15.97 -0.85
C GLN A 155 8.44 -15.81 -1.16
N ARG A 156 7.73 -14.99 -0.39
CA ARG A 156 6.31 -14.67 -0.64
C ARG A 156 6.10 -14.07 -2.02
N ARG A 157 6.92 -13.08 -2.39
CA ARG A 157 6.82 -12.39 -3.67
C ARG A 157 7.20 -13.29 -4.85
N TYR A 158 8.19 -14.15 -4.67
CA TYR A 158 8.60 -15.14 -5.66
C TYR A 158 7.45 -16.11 -5.97
N GLN A 159 6.81 -16.65 -4.92
CA GLN A 159 5.64 -17.52 -5.06
C GLN A 159 4.47 -16.80 -5.76
N GLU A 160 4.17 -15.56 -5.37
CA GLU A 160 3.13 -14.74 -6.05
C GLU A 160 3.44 -14.51 -7.54
N ASN A 161 4.71 -14.35 -7.90
CA ASN A 161 5.12 -14.12 -9.28
C ASN A 161 4.98 -15.41 -10.10
N ILE A 162 5.35 -16.58 -9.55
CA ILE A 162 5.13 -17.89 -10.20
C ILE A 162 3.63 -18.10 -10.50
N GLU A 163 2.77 -17.85 -9.51
CA GLU A 163 1.31 -18.01 -9.66
C GLU A 163 0.73 -17.09 -10.77
N LYS A 164 1.36 -15.94 -11.00
CA LYS A 164 0.96 -14.97 -12.03
C LYS A 164 1.69 -15.15 -13.36
N GLY A 165 2.56 -16.15 -13.49
CA GLY A 165 3.36 -16.38 -14.70
C GLY A 165 4.43 -15.31 -14.97
N ILE A 166 4.90 -14.61 -13.92
CA ILE A 166 5.91 -13.56 -14.02
C ILE A 166 7.29 -14.18 -13.81
N ALA A 167 8.11 -14.24 -14.87
CA ALA A 167 9.49 -14.71 -14.78
C ALA A 167 10.29 -13.86 -13.77
N THR A 168 10.86 -14.51 -12.77
CA THR A 168 11.53 -13.84 -11.64
C THR A 168 12.68 -14.70 -11.16
N ASP A 169 13.83 -14.08 -10.89
CA ASP A 169 14.95 -14.69 -10.19
C ASP A 169 14.89 -14.35 -8.69
N PHE A 170 15.10 -15.34 -7.83
CA PHE A 170 14.91 -15.17 -6.38
C PHE A 170 15.94 -14.20 -5.76
N ASP A 171 17.22 -14.34 -6.12
CA ASP A 171 18.29 -13.50 -5.57
C ASP A 171 18.19 -12.05 -6.04
N THR A 172 17.83 -11.87 -7.31
CA THR A 172 17.50 -10.55 -7.87
C THR A 172 16.34 -9.92 -7.10
N LEU A 173 15.25 -10.66 -6.91
CA LEU A 173 14.08 -10.17 -6.20
C LEU A 173 14.37 -9.78 -4.75
N LYS A 174 15.16 -10.59 -4.04
CA LYS A 174 15.62 -10.31 -2.67
C LYS A 174 16.41 -9.00 -2.62
N THR A 175 17.31 -8.81 -3.59
CA THR A 175 18.12 -7.59 -3.70
C THR A 175 17.25 -6.37 -4.02
N GLU A 176 16.31 -6.48 -4.94
CA GLU A 176 15.37 -5.41 -5.29
C GLU A 176 14.49 -5.00 -4.10
N ILE A 177 14.00 -5.98 -3.33
CA ILE A 177 13.21 -5.74 -2.12
C ILE A 177 14.05 -4.97 -1.08
N ALA A 178 15.28 -5.42 -0.81
CA ALA A 178 16.16 -4.74 0.14
C ALA A 178 16.50 -3.30 -0.30
N ALA A 179 16.81 -3.10 -1.59
CA ALA A 179 17.08 -1.79 -2.16
C ALA A 179 15.87 -0.86 -2.06
N ARG A 180 14.66 -1.40 -2.26
CA ARG A 180 13.42 -0.64 -2.10
C ARG A 180 13.18 -0.24 -0.65
N ASP A 181 13.37 -1.15 0.30
CA ASP A 181 13.19 -0.84 1.73
C ASP A 181 14.17 0.23 2.20
N TYR A 182 15.43 0.18 1.69
CA TYR A 182 16.41 1.23 1.95
C TYR A 182 15.92 2.59 1.43
N LYS A 183 15.47 2.67 0.17
CA LYS A 183 14.92 3.91 -0.41
C LYS A 183 13.69 4.42 0.36
N ASP A 184 12.76 3.52 0.71
CA ASP A 184 11.52 3.86 1.42
C ASP A 184 11.80 4.36 2.85
N SER A 185 12.84 3.84 3.53
CA SER A 185 13.22 4.24 4.89
C SER A 185 14.13 5.48 4.97
N HIS A 186 14.91 5.76 3.92
CA HIS A 186 15.86 6.89 3.88
C HIS A 186 15.36 8.11 3.11
N ARG A 187 14.12 8.09 2.59
CA ARG A 187 13.54 9.27 1.93
C ARG A 187 13.38 10.43 2.93
N GLN A 188 13.65 11.65 2.48
CA GLN A 188 13.53 12.84 3.33
C GLN A 188 12.08 13.12 3.74
N VAL A 189 11.12 12.81 2.87
CA VAL A 189 9.70 13.08 3.12
C VAL A 189 8.97 11.77 3.46
N SER A 190 8.34 11.76 4.64
CA SER A 190 7.50 10.66 5.14
C SER A 190 8.21 9.28 5.17
N PRO A 191 9.41 9.12 5.73
CA PRO A 191 10.14 7.85 5.71
C PRO A 191 9.32 6.68 6.26
N LEU A 192 9.56 5.48 5.74
CA LEU A 192 8.99 4.23 6.28
C LEU A 192 9.46 4.04 7.73
N LYS A 193 8.57 4.35 8.68
CA LYS A 193 8.77 4.20 10.11
C LYS A 193 7.42 3.85 10.76
N ALA A 194 7.45 3.03 11.81
CA ALA A 194 6.30 2.84 12.67
C ALA A 194 5.90 4.17 13.35
N ALA A 195 4.59 4.42 13.46
CA ALA A 195 4.09 5.46 14.36
C ALA A 195 4.40 5.06 15.81
N ASP A 196 4.55 6.05 16.70
CA ASP A 196 4.99 5.79 18.07
C ASP A 196 3.95 4.97 18.87
N ASP A 197 2.69 5.02 18.47
CA ASP A 197 1.56 4.26 19.00
C ASP A 197 1.18 3.03 18.14
N ALA A 198 1.97 2.69 17.12
CA ALA A 198 1.71 1.51 16.29
C ALA A 198 2.13 0.22 16.99
N ILE A 199 1.30 -0.82 16.85
CA ILE A 199 1.67 -2.19 17.23
C ILE A 199 2.59 -2.74 16.14
N ILE A 200 3.87 -2.93 16.48
CA ILE A 200 4.82 -3.62 15.61
C ILE A 200 4.57 -5.13 15.70
N PHE A 201 4.39 -5.77 14.54
CA PHE A 201 4.14 -7.20 14.48
C PHE A 201 5.04 -7.88 13.45
N ASP A 202 5.95 -8.74 13.92
CA ASP A 202 6.79 -9.58 13.06
C ASP A 202 6.00 -10.78 12.58
N THR A 203 5.87 -10.89 11.26
CA THR A 203 5.11 -11.94 10.57
C THR A 203 6.01 -13.03 9.99
N THR A 204 7.31 -13.04 10.31
CA THR A 204 8.25 -14.07 9.85
C THR A 204 7.82 -15.44 10.37
N GLY A 205 7.58 -16.40 9.46
CA GLY A 205 7.07 -17.73 9.82
C GLY A 205 5.63 -17.77 10.34
N ILE A 206 4.90 -16.65 10.33
CA ILE A 206 3.49 -16.58 10.77
C ILE A 206 2.57 -16.68 9.56
N THR A 207 1.54 -17.52 9.66
CA THR A 207 0.55 -17.70 8.60
C THR A 207 -0.34 -16.46 8.45
N ILE A 208 -0.85 -16.22 7.24
CA ILE A 208 -1.77 -15.11 6.96
C ILE A 208 -3.00 -15.15 7.88
N SER A 209 -3.55 -16.34 8.15
CA SER A 209 -4.72 -16.50 9.04
C SER A 209 -4.43 -16.05 10.47
N ALA A 210 -3.27 -16.41 11.02
CA ALA A 210 -2.86 -15.98 12.35
C ALA A 210 -2.62 -14.46 12.40
N VAL A 211 -2.04 -13.88 11.34
CA VAL A 211 -1.87 -12.42 11.26
C VAL A 211 -3.21 -11.70 11.20
N VAL A 212 -4.15 -12.19 10.39
CA VAL A 212 -5.51 -11.65 10.29
C VAL A 212 -6.22 -11.73 11.64
N GLN A 213 -6.19 -12.90 12.29
CA GLN A 213 -6.83 -13.10 13.59
C GLN A 213 -6.31 -12.10 14.63
N PHE A 214 -4.98 -11.98 14.75
CA PHE A 214 -4.36 -11.04 15.69
C PHE A 214 -4.86 -9.60 15.50
N ILE A 215 -4.83 -9.10 14.27
CA ILE A 215 -5.23 -7.71 14.00
C ILE A 215 -6.73 -7.53 14.16
N GLN A 216 -7.53 -8.51 13.74
CA GLN A 216 -8.99 -8.47 13.87
C GLN A 216 -9.41 -8.43 15.35
N GLU A 217 -8.80 -9.23 16.22
CA GLU A 217 -9.05 -9.17 17.67
C GLU A 217 -8.73 -7.80 18.28
N LYS A 218 -7.70 -7.10 17.76
CA LYS A 218 -7.38 -5.73 18.20
C LYS A 218 -8.42 -4.73 17.71
N ALA A 219 -8.86 -4.87 16.46
CA ALA A 219 -9.89 -4.01 15.87
C ALA A 219 -11.22 -4.17 16.63
N GLU A 220 -11.67 -5.40 16.86
CA GLU A 220 -12.91 -5.70 17.58
C GLU A 220 -12.90 -5.12 19.00
N LYS A 221 -11.80 -5.28 19.74
CA LYS A 221 -11.64 -4.66 21.07
C LYS A 221 -11.84 -3.14 21.05
N ILE A 222 -11.30 -2.46 20.05
CA ILE A 222 -11.45 -1.00 19.92
C ILE A 222 -12.88 -0.62 19.52
N ILE A 223 -13.50 -1.41 18.64
CA ILE A 223 -14.89 -1.20 18.20
C ILE A 223 -15.87 -1.37 19.36
N ASP A 224 -15.64 -2.36 20.23
CA ASP A 224 -16.51 -2.67 21.37
C ASP A 224 -16.37 -1.66 22.52
N MET A 225 -15.20 -1.03 22.67
CA MET A 225 -14.94 -0.02 23.69
C MET A 225 -15.55 1.36 23.39
N ALA A 226 -16.19 1.54 22.23
CA ALA A 226 -16.38 2.86 21.64
C ALA A 226 -17.78 3.12 21.08
#